data_AF-A0A3B7D0M1-F1
#
_entry.id   AF-A0A3B7D0M1-F1
#
_cell.length_a   1.000
_cell.length_b   1.000
_cell.length_c   1.000
_cell.angle_alpha   90.00
_cell.angle_beta   90.00
_cell.angle_gamma   90.00
#
_symmetry.space_group_name_H-M   'P 1'
#
loop_
_entity.id
_entity.type
_entity.pdbx_description
1 polymer ?
#
loop_
_entity_poly.entity_id
_entity_poly.type
_entity_poly.pdbx_seq_one_letter_code
_entity_poly.pdbx_strand_id
1 'polypeptide(L)'
;MIRTAMYARISQDRHGDGLSIERQRADCEKVAADRQWAITGEYVDNDISAYSGKLRPGFEAMLADIEAGQFDAVVAYHQDRLTRRPAEFETFLATCQRAGVKLFATARGDTNIGEGDGIMTARIYAAVAANQSDAASRRIKRKNEERAAAGMPHVTGQRAYGYELDKMTVVESEAIVIRKLVSKFLAGDSLISLARWLQAEGIKTATGKHEWRVPTVRNLLWTGRIAGLLERNGELVGPGKWPAIITVAQHEQIRHRLTQNAQTKRRSPRRYLLAGKVYCGACGTKMVSSPDGDRTRYGCRKGPDHGGCNKVFIAGGALDDLIADAVLTRLDAPELAKALAEQPDDDAEAVALTRQIVADTEHKNQLAQAFGQRLIDQSDWFNALKPIVERLEVAKMRLGRLNSHNGLAQHVGNGAKLREAWTTPEMTLQTQAAIVASILDRVIILPATQRSNRLDVSRVRPVWSL
;
A
#
# COMPACT_ATOMS: atom_id res chain seq x y z
N MET A 1 42.32 19.10 -31.54
CA MET A 1 40.90 19.48 -31.73
C MET A 1 40.22 19.24 -30.39
N ILE A 2 39.49 20.21 -29.83
CA ILE A 2 38.87 20.09 -28.51
C ILE A 2 37.63 19.19 -28.64
N ARG A 3 37.60 18.06 -27.92
CA ARG A 3 36.49 17.10 -27.93
C ARG A 3 35.43 17.57 -26.95
N THR A 4 34.20 17.79 -27.43
CA THR A 4 33.15 18.41 -26.62
C THR A 4 31.94 17.50 -26.47
N ALA A 5 31.45 17.36 -25.23
CA ALA A 5 30.17 16.76 -24.93
C ALA A 5 29.05 17.81 -25.02
N MET A 6 27.99 17.53 -25.77
CA MET A 6 26.77 18.33 -25.81
C MET A 6 25.69 17.69 -24.95
N TYR A 7 25.05 18.49 -24.09
CA TYR A 7 23.92 18.03 -23.28
C TYR A 7 22.66 18.88 -23.51
N ALA A 8 21.56 18.21 -23.87
CA ALA A 8 20.26 18.82 -24.09
C ALA A 8 19.15 18.12 -23.29
N ARG A 9 18.12 18.88 -22.90
CA ARG A 9 17.01 18.35 -22.08
C ARG A 9 15.68 19.05 -22.36
N ILE A 10 14.62 18.27 -22.53
CA ILE A 10 13.24 18.78 -22.54
C ILE A 10 12.69 18.80 -21.12
N SER A 11 12.23 19.97 -20.67
CA SER A 11 11.35 20.07 -19.50
C SER A 11 9.92 19.79 -19.92
N GLN A 12 9.15 19.05 -19.11
CA GLN A 12 7.70 18.91 -19.31
C GLN A 12 7.05 20.27 -19.51
N ASP A 13 6.72 20.57 -20.75
CA ASP A 13 5.98 21.75 -21.09
C ASP A 13 4.51 21.39 -21.20
N ARG A 14 3.73 21.78 -20.19
CA ARG A 14 2.27 21.64 -20.22
C ARG A 14 1.62 22.67 -21.14
N HIS A 15 2.36 23.68 -21.62
CA HIS A 15 1.82 24.84 -22.35
C HIS A 15 2.50 25.08 -23.71
N GLY A 16 3.51 24.28 -24.09
CA GLY A 16 4.07 24.29 -25.44
C GLY A 16 5.14 25.34 -25.71
N ASP A 17 5.67 26.00 -24.67
CA ASP A 17 6.77 26.97 -24.78
C ASP A 17 8.17 26.33 -24.83
N GLY A 18 8.23 25.00 -24.85
CA GLY A 18 9.46 24.23 -24.77
C GLY A 18 10.19 24.30 -26.10
N LEU A 19 11.32 25.01 -26.14
CA LEU A 19 12.26 24.93 -27.25
C LEU A 19 12.60 23.45 -27.54
N SER A 20 12.34 23.01 -28.76
CA SER A 20 12.66 21.65 -29.22
C SER A 20 14.15 21.36 -29.05
N ILE A 21 14.49 20.07 -28.90
CA ILE A 21 15.89 19.63 -28.82
C ILE A 21 16.67 20.09 -30.04
N GLU A 22 16.04 20.08 -31.22
CA GLU A 22 16.65 20.55 -32.47
C GLU A 22 17.09 22.01 -32.40
N ARG A 23 16.32 22.89 -31.73
CA ARG A 23 16.73 24.29 -31.54
C ARG A 23 17.87 24.40 -30.54
N GLN A 24 17.79 23.68 -29.42
CA GLN A 24 18.87 23.65 -28.42
C GLN A 24 20.19 23.13 -29.03
N ARG A 25 20.09 22.10 -29.88
CA ARG A 25 21.19 21.51 -30.63
C ARG A 25 21.79 22.52 -31.59
N ALA A 26 20.98 23.16 -32.44
CA ALA A 26 21.46 24.17 -33.39
C ALA A 26 22.21 25.31 -32.69
N ASP A 27 21.71 25.76 -31.53
CA ASP A 27 22.37 26.79 -30.73
C ASP A 27 23.69 26.29 -30.12
N CYS A 28 23.74 25.05 -29.61
CA CYS A 28 24.99 24.46 -29.09
C CYS A 28 26.03 24.20 -30.19
N GLU A 29 25.59 23.77 -31.38
CA GLU A 29 26.44 23.58 -32.55
C GLU A 29 27.06 24.90 -33.00
N LYS A 30 26.29 25.99 -32.99
CA LYS A 30 26.81 27.34 -33.29
C LYS A 30 27.88 27.77 -32.29
N VAL A 31 27.61 27.59 -31.00
CA VAL A 31 28.52 27.89 -29.88
C VAL A 31 29.82 27.08 -29.97
N ALA A 32 29.73 25.82 -30.41
CA ALA A 32 30.88 24.95 -30.63
C ALA A 32 31.67 25.38 -31.88
N ALA A 33 30.99 25.70 -32.98
CA ALA A 33 31.62 26.18 -34.22
C ALA A 33 32.38 27.50 -34.01
N ASP A 34 31.77 28.47 -33.33
CA ASP A 34 32.39 29.77 -33.00
C ASP A 34 33.67 29.60 -32.17
N ARG A 35 33.75 28.54 -31.35
CA ARG A 35 34.89 28.22 -30.49
C ARG A 35 35.84 27.17 -31.07
N GLN A 36 35.61 26.72 -32.30
CA GLN A 36 36.38 25.65 -32.97
C GLN A 36 36.42 24.34 -32.15
N TRP A 37 35.33 24.04 -31.46
CA TRP A 37 35.13 22.82 -30.68
C TRP A 37 34.43 21.75 -31.53
N ALA A 38 34.88 20.50 -31.41
CA ALA A 38 34.26 19.37 -32.10
C ALA A 38 33.33 18.62 -31.15
N ILE A 39 32.02 18.69 -31.43
CA ILE A 39 31.02 17.90 -30.70
C ILE A 39 31.22 16.43 -31.06
N THR A 40 31.66 15.64 -30.09
CA THR A 40 32.02 14.21 -30.26
C THR A 40 31.14 13.28 -29.42
N GLY A 41 30.30 13.84 -28.54
CA GLY A 41 29.27 13.13 -27.80
C GLY A 41 28.02 13.99 -27.63
N GLU A 42 26.85 13.40 -27.86
CA GLU A 42 25.54 14.05 -27.71
C GLU A 42 24.70 13.27 -26.69
N TYR A 43 24.27 13.94 -25.63
CA TYR A 43 23.50 13.38 -24.53
C TYR A 43 22.17 14.11 -24.40
N VAL A 44 21.08 13.34 -24.40
CA VAL A 44 19.72 13.89 -24.40
C VAL A 44 18.87 13.19 -23.35
N ASP A 45 18.29 13.96 -22.44
CA ASP A 45 17.29 13.47 -21.49
C ASP A 45 15.89 14.03 -21.82
N ASN A 46 14.97 13.12 -22.13
CA ASN A 46 13.56 13.46 -22.39
C ASN A 46 12.71 13.24 -21.15
N ASP A 47 11.85 14.21 -20.84
CA ASP A 47 10.74 14.05 -19.89
C ASP A 47 11.16 13.85 -18.41
N ILE A 48 12.40 14.22 -18.06
CA ILE A 48 12.94 14.12 -16.69
C ILE A 48 13.19 15.52 -16.12
N SER A 49 12.51 15.85 -15.02
CA SER A 49 12.72 17.12 -14.33
C SER A 49 13.94 17.03 -13.41
N ALA A 50 14.92 17.91 -13.62
CA ALA A 50 16.10 18.07 -12.75
C ALA A 50 15.78 18.43 -11.29
N TYR A 51 14.52 18.76 -10.98
CA TYR A 51 14.07 19.05 -9.61
C TYR A 51 13.61 17.79 -8.86
N SER A 52 13.24 16.72 -9.58
CA SER A 52 12.66 15.51 -8.97
C SER A 52 13.67 14.54 -8.35
N GLY A 53 14.98 14.72 -8.60
CA GLY A 53 16.01 13.77 -8.17
C GLY A 53 15.88 12.38 -8.83
N LYS A 54 15.10 12.27 -9.92
CA LYS A 54 15.03 11.05 -10.73
C LYS A 54 16.33 10.85 -11.49
N LEU A 55 16.76 9.60 -11.64
CA LEU A 55 17.91 9.23 -12.48
C LEU A 55 17.75 9.85 -13.86
N ARG A 56 18.83 10.48 -14.35
CA ARG A 56 18.95 11.10 -15.67
C ARG A 56 20.01 10.31 -16.45
N PRO A 57 19.60 9.30 -17.24
CA PRO A 57 20.54 8.39 -17.88
C PRO A 57 21.52 9.10 -18.80
N GLY A 58 21.06 10.12 -19.56
CA GLY A 58 21.93 10.89 -20.45
C GLY A 58 22.96 11.71 -19.68
N PHE A 59 22.54 12.35 -18.59
CA PHE A 59 23.45 13.10 -17.71
C PHE A 59 24.48 12.20 -17.02
N GLU A 60 24.07 11.03 -16.51
CA GLU A 60 24.99 10.08 -15.86
C GLU A 60 25.99 9.48 -16.86
N ALA A 61 25.54 9.12 -18.07
CA ALA A 61 26.41 8.65 -19.14
C ALA A 61 27.46 9.72 -19.50
N MET A 62 27.04 10.98 -19.63
CA MET A 62 27.96 12.09 -19.89
C MET A 62 29.01 12.24 -18.78
N LEU A 63 28.61 12.15 -17.50
CA LEU A 63 29.56 12.23 -16.39
C LEU A 63 30.58 11.08 -16.42
N ALA A 64 30.13 9.86 -16.72
CA ALA A 64 31.01 8.70 -16.83
C ALA A 64 32.03 8.85 -17.97
N ASP A 65 31.60 9.35 -19.14
CA ASP A 65 32.50 9.55 -20.28
C ASP A 65 33.46 10.74 -20.06
N ILE A 66 33.04 11.75 -19.30
CA ILE A 66 33.94 12.80 -18.80
C ILE A 66 35.00 12.21 -17.87
N GLU A 67 34.62 11.37 -16.89
CA GLU A 67 35.59 10.69 -16.01
C GLU A 67 36.56 9.79 -16.77
N ALA A 68 36.10 9.17 -17.86
CA ALA A 68 36.93 8.36 -18.75
C ALA A 68 37.88 9.18 -19.66
N GLY A 69 37.88 10.52 -19.57
CA GLY A 69 38.76 11.40 -20.33
C GLY A 69 38.41 11.51 -21.83
N GLN A 70 37.16 11.20 -22.19
CA GLN A 70 36.69 11.24 -23.58
C GLN A 70 36.48 12.66 -24.11
N PHE A 71 36.29 13.62 -23.21
CA PHE A 71 35.98 15.02 -23.56
C PHE A 71 36.90 16.00 -22.84
N ASP A 72 37.15 17.12 -23.50
CA ASP A 72 37.97 18.24 -23.04
C ASP A 72 37.10 19.48 -22.72
N ALA A 73 35.83 19.49 -23.19
CA ALA A 73 34.86 20.55 -22.96
C ALA A 73 33.41 20.03 -22.88
N VAL A 74 32.52 20.84 -22.29
CA VAL A 74 31.07 20.57 -22.22
C VAL A 74 30.29 21.78 -22.74
N VAL A 75 29.29 21.56 -23.58
CA VAL A 75 28.37 22.58 -24.07
C VAL A 75 26.92 22.23 -23.75
N ALA A 76 26.16 23.21 -23.28
CA ALA A 76 24.73 23.07 -23.02
C ALA A 76 23.97 24.32 -23.44
N TYR A 77 22.67 24.22 -23.72
CA TYR A 77 21.89 25.39 -24.12
C TYR A 77 21.84 26.48 -23.02
N HIS A 78 21.66 26.07 -21.76
CA HIS A 78 21.68 26.94 -20.59
C HIS A 78 22.00 26.11 -19.34
N GLN A 79 22.58 26.72 -18.28
CA GLN A 79 22.97 26.01 -17.06
C GLN A 79 21.79 25.27 -16.39
N ASP A 80 20.58 25.84 -16.42
CA ASP A 80 19.36 25.23 -15.88
C ASP A 80 18.89 23.98 -16.65
N ARG A 81 19.39 23.77 -17.87
CA ARG A 81 19.18 22.54 -18.65
C ARG A 81 20.09 21.44 -18.15
N LEU A 82 21.36 21.77 -17.87
CA LEU A 82 22.37 20.88 -17.29
C LEU A 82 21.99 20.46 -15.85
N THR A 83 21.92 21.41 -14.92
CA THR A 83 21.66 21.16 -13.49
C THR A 83 20.78 22.25 -12.90
N ARG A 84 19.67 21.86 -12.26
CA ARG A 84 18.75 22.80 -11.59
C ARG A 84 18.88 22.79 -10.07
N ARG A 85 19.64 21.83 -9.51
CA ARG A 85 19.95 21.70 -8.08
C ARG A 85 21.42 22.05 -7.86
N PRO A 86 21.75 22.89 -6.86
CA PRO A 86 23.14 23.21 -6.53
C PRO A 86 24.01 21.96 -6.28
N ALA A 87 23.47 20.94 -5.62
CA ALA A 87 24.22 19.69 -5.35
C ALA A 87 24.61 18.92 -6.62
N GLU A 88 23.74 18.88 -7.64
CA GLU A 88 24.06 18.25 -8.93
C GLU A 88 25.12 19.06 -9.68
N PHE A 89 25.07 20.39 -9.56
CA PHE A 89 26.07 21.26 -10.16
C PHE A 89 27.45 21.06 -9.53
N GLU A 90 27.52 20.92 -8.20
CA GLU A 90 28.79 20.57 -7.51
C GLU A 90 29.32 19.20 -7.93
N THR A 91 28.43 18.21 -8.13
CA THR A 91 28.82 16.88 -8.61
C THR A 91 29.42 16.96 -10.02
N PHE A 92 28.80 17.73 -10.91
CA PHE A 92 29.33 18.01 -12.24
C PHE A 92 30.70 18.71 -12.18
N LEU A 93 30.82 19.78 -11.38
CA LEU A 93 32.09 20.51 -11.22
C LEU A 93 33.21 19.62 -10.69
N ALA A 94 32.95 18.80 -9.66
CA ALA A 94 33.92 17.89 -9.09
C ALA A 94 34.37 16.81 -10.10
N THR A 95 33.47 16.38 -10.97
CA THR A 95 33.77 15.41 -12.04
C THR A 95 34.64 16.06 -13.12
N CYS A 96 34.28 17.25 -13.58
CA CYS A 96 35.09 18.02 -14.53
C CYS A 96 36.49 18.33 -13.99
N GLN A 97 36.60 18.72 -12.71
CA GLN A 97 37.90 18.99 -12.07
C GLN A 97 38.79 17.74 -11.99
N ARG A 98 38.22 16.58 -11.60
CA ARG A 98 38.97 15.31 -11.55
C ARG A 98 39.44 14.86 -12.94
N ALA A 99 38.61 15.07 -13.96
CA ALA A 99 38.91 14.73 -15.35
C ALA A 99 39.80 15.76 -16.08
N GLY A 100 40.04 16.94 -15.47
CA GLY A 100 40.80 18.02 -16.10
C GLY A 100 40.01 18.84 -17.15
N VAL A 101 38.68 18.68 -17.22
CA VAL A 101 37.79 19.45 -18.10
C VAL A 101 37.58 20.84 -17.51
N LYS A 102 38.09 21.86 -18.21
CA LYS A 102 38.03 23.27 -17.76
C LYS A 102 37.07 24.13 -18.57
N LEU A 103 36.62 23.61 -19.71
CA LEU A 103 35.86 24.38 -20.69
C LEU A 103 34.38 24.00 -20.59
N PHE A 104 33.57 24.95 -20.11
CA PHE A 104 32.12 24.86 -20.15
C PHE A 104 31.56 26.09 -20.85
N ALA A 105 30.63 25.89 -21.76
CA ALA A 105 29.97 26.96 -22.47
C ALA A 105 28.45 26.77 -22.43
N THR A 106 27.72 27.88 -22.34
CA THR A 106 26.27 27.88 -22.57
C THR A 106 25.87 28.78 -23.71
N ALA A 107 24.82 28.41 -24.44
CA ALA A 107 24.34 29.20 -25.59
C ALA A 107 23.71 30.55 -25.22
N ARG A 108 23.42 30.79 -23.94
CA ARG A 108 22.77 32.01 -23.44
C ARG A 108 23.64 32.89 -22.53
N GLY A 109 24.88 32.51 -22.30
CA GLY A 109 25.83 33.29 -21.48
C GLY A 109 27.15 32.56 -21.29
N ASP A 110 28.24 33.31 -21.37
CA ASP A 110 29.59 32.77 -21.20
C ASP A 110 29.86 32.54 -19.71
N THR A 111 29.77 31.29 -19.28
CA THR A 111 30.21 30.88 -17.94
C THR A 111 31.38 29.93 -18.09
N ASN A 112 32.59 30.50 -18.15
CA ASN A 112 33.81 29.71 -18.21
C ASN A 112 34.12 29.15 -16.81
N ILE A 113 33.95 27.84 -16.59
CA ILE A 113 34.29 27.19 -15.32
C ILE A 113 35.80 26.98 -15.12
N GLY A 114 36.64 27.41 -16.06
CA GLY A 114 38.10 27.27 -15.99
C GLY A 114 38.79 28.28 -15.07
N GLU A 115 38.10 29.35 -14.66
CA GLU A 115 38.63 30.42 -13.80
C GLU A 115 37.73 30.61 -12.56
N GLY A 116 38.34 31.01 -11.42
CA GLY A 116 37.67 31.06 -10.11
C GLY A 116 36.39 31.92 -10.08
N ASP A 117 36.40 33.04 -10.80
CA ASP A 117 35.27 33.97 -10.89
C ASP A 117 34.09 33.38 -11.67
N GLY A 118 34.37 32.55 -12.68
CA GLY A 118 33.34 31.85 -13.45
C GLY A 118 32.65 30.75 -12.66
N ILE A 119 33.39 30.01 -11.81
CA ILE A 119 32.81 29.04 -10.87
C ILE A 119 31.90 29.73 -9.85
N MET A 120 32.35 30.86 -9.29
CA MET A 120 31.55 31.67 -8.35
C MET A 120 30.24 32.14 -9.00
N THR A 121 30.34 32.67 -10.22
CA THR A 121 29.18 33.16 -10.99
C THR A 121 28.19 32.04 -11.27
N ALA A 122 28.68 30.86 -11.68
CA ALA A 122 27.85 29.69 -11.93
C ALA A 122 27.13 29.19 -10.65
N ARG A 123 27.81 29.22 -9.49
CA ARG A 123 27.22 28.88 -8.19
C ARG A 123 26.11 29.85 -7.80
N ILE A 124 26.32 31.15 -8.01
CA ILE A 124 25.30 32.18 -7.75
C ILE A 124 24.08 31.96 -8.64
N TYR A 125 24.27 31.71 -9.94
CA TYR A 125 23.16 31.42 -10.85
C TYR A 125 22.38 30.16 -10.44
N ALA A 126 23.06 29.09 -10.05
CA ALA A 126 22.41 27.87 -9.55
C ALA A 126 21.59 28.14 -8.27
N ALA A 127 22.13 28.93 -7.33
CA ALA A 127 21.43 29.31 -6.11
C ALA A 127 20.20 30.20 -6.39
N VAL A 128 20.31 31.17 -7.30
CA VAL A 128 19.21 32.05 -7.71
C VAL A 128 18.10 31.24 -8.37
N ALA A 129 18.43 30.33 -9.28
CA ALA A 129 17.45 29.46 -9.95
C ALA A 129 16.71 28.54 -8.97
N ALA A 130 17.41 27.99 -7.98
CA ALA A 130 16.81 27.21 -6.90
C ALA A 130 15.85 28.07 -6.05
N ASN A 131 16.28 29.27 -5.64
CA ASN A 131 15.44 30.18 -4.86
C ASN A 131 14.20 30.64 -5.63
N GLN A 132 14.30 30.89 -6.94
CA GLN A 132 13.13 31.21 -7.77
C GLN A 132 12.12 30.06 -7.83
N SER A 133 12.60 28.83 -7.93
CA SER A 133 11.73 27.63 -7.91
C SER A 133 11.04 27.47 -6.55
N ASP A 134 11.77 27.67 -5.45
CA ASP A 134 11.22 27.62 -4.10
C ASP A 134 10.26 28.78 -3.81
N ALA A 135 10.53 29.98 -4.34
CA ALA A 135 9.62 31.12 -4.27
C ALA A 135 8.33 30.85 -5.06
N ALA A 136 8.42 30.26 -6.25
CA ALA A 136 7.26 29.83 -7.03
C ALA A 136 6.44 28.76 -6.29
N SER A 137 7.11 27.75 -5.72
CA SER A 137 6.47 26.70 -4.91
C SER A 137 5.75 27.31 -3.69
N ARG A 138 6.40 28.20 -2.94
CA ARG A 138 5.81 28.94 -1.82
C ARG A 138 4.60 29.76 -2.25
N ARG A 139 4.66 30.45 -3.40
CA ARG A 139 3.54 31.23 -3.94
C ARG A 139 2.36 30.34 -4.32
N ILE A 140 2.60 29.19 -4.97
CA ILE A 140 1.54 28.22 -5.31
C ILE A 140 0.92 27.66 -4.04
N LYS A 141 1.74 27.28 -3.05
CA LYS A 141 1.26 26.77 -1.77
C LYS A 141 0.39 27.80 -1.05
N ARG A 142 0.85 29.04 -0.94
CA ARG A 142 0.11 30.15 -0.34
C ARG A 142 -1.21 30.43 -1.08
N LYS A 143 -1.20 30.47 -2.41
CA LYS A 143 -2.42 30.61 -3.22
C LYS A 143 -3.41 29.47 -2.96
N ASN A 144 -2.92 28.24 -2.82
CA ASN A 144 -3.77 27.09 -2.51
C ASN A 144 -4.31 27.15 -1.07
N GLU A 145 -3.54 27.65 -0.12
CA GLU A 145 -3.97 27.89 1.25
C GLU A 145 -5.06 28.97 1.34
N GLU A 146 -4.88 30.09 0.62
CA GLU A 146 -5.87 31.17 0.52
C GLU A 146 -7.18 30.67 -0.13
N ARG A 147 -7.08 29.86 -1.19
CA ARG A 147 -8.25 29.23 -1.82
C ARG A 147 -8.97 28.26 -0.89
N ALA A 148 -8.22 27.45 -0.14
CA ALA A 148 -8.79 26.54 0.84
C ALA A 148 -9.49 27.29 1.98
N ALA A 149 -8.88 28.36 2.50
CA ALA A 149 -9.48 29.23 3.51
C ALA A 149 -10.77 29.90 2.98
N ALA A 150 -10.82 30.19 1.68
CA ALA A 150 -12.03 30.69 1.01
C ALA A 150 -13.08 29.59 0.68
N GLY A 151 -12.89 28.34 1.13
CA GLY A 151 -13.81 27.22 0.91
C GLY A 151 -13.83 26.67 -0.51
N MET A 152 -12.84 27.03 -1.35
CA MET A 152 -12.78 26.63 -2.76
C MET A 152 -12.15 25.24 -2.93
N PRO A 153 -12.56 24.46 -3.95
CA PRO A 153 -12.04 23.13 -4.16
C PRO A 153 -10.57 23.17 -4.60
N HIS A 154 -9.84 22.13 -4.23
CA HIS A 154 -8.51 21.87 -4.77
C HIS A 154 -8.62 21.43 -6.24
N VAL A 155 -8.40 22.37 -7.15
CA VAL A 155 -8.44 22.12 -8.60
C VAL A 155 -7.14 21.44 -9.01
N THR A 156 -7.23 20.18 -9.38
CA THR A 156 -6.19 19.41 -10.09
C THR A 156 -6.71 19.12 -11.48
N GLY A 157 -5.84 18.79 -12.42
CA GLY A 157 -6.22 18.46 -13.81
C GLY A 157 -7.05 17.17 -13.98
N GLN A 158 -7.58 16.60 -12.90
CA GLN A 158 -8.47 15.44 -12.93
C GLN A 158 -9.82 15.77 -12.29
N ARG A 159 -10.88 15.37 -12.98
CA ARG A 159 -12.27 15.43 -12.54
C ARG A 159 -12.51 14.54 -11.31
N ALA A 160 -13.44 14.93 -10.44
CA ALA A 160 -13.98 14.03 -9.43
C ALA A 160 -15.34 13.47 -9.87
N TYR A 161 -15.54 12.17 -9.70
CA TYR A 161 -16.82 11.54 -10.04
C TYR A 161 -17.98 12.20 -9.27
N GLY A 162 -19.06 12.54 -9.98
CA GLY A 162 -20.17 13.35 -9.46
C GLY A 162 -20.04 14.86 -9.71
N TYR A 163 -18.89 15.35 -10.18
CA TYR A 163 -18.63 16.77 -10.42
C TYR A 163 -17.93 17.00 -11.76
N GLU A 164 -18.04 18.20 -12.30
CA GLU A 164 -17.31 18.64 -13.47
C GLU A 164 -15.82 18.92 -13.17
N LEU A 165 -15.05 19.30 -14.21
CA LEU A 165 -13.62 19.62 -14.09
C LEU A 165 -13.36 20.78 -13.10
N ASP A 166 -14.33 21.68 -12.97
CA ASP A 166 -14.31 22.79 -12.01
C ASP A 166 -14.40 22.33 -10.54
N LYS A 167 -14.84 21.07 -10.32
CA LYS A 167 -15.14 20.46 -9.01
C LYS A 167 -16.18 21.23 -8.19
N MET A 168 -17.00 22.01 -8.87
CA MET A 168 -18.07 22.85 -8.29
C MET A 168 -19.42 22.46 -8.85
N THR A 169 -19.51 22.19 -10.15
CA THR A 169 -20.78 21.85 -10.81
C THR A 169 -21.06 20.36 -10.66
N VAL A 170 -22.24 20.01 -10.15
CA VAL A 170 -22.66 18.62 -9.95
C VAL A 170 -23.13 18.03 -11.28
N VAL A 171 -22.65 16.82 -11.59
CA VAL A 171 -23.14 16.02 -12.73
C VAL A 171 -24.28 15.15 -12.23
N GLU A 172 -25.52 15.53 -12.53
CA GLU A 172 -26.69 14.90 -11.88
C GLU A 172 -26.81 13.40 -12.16
N SER A 173 -26.48 12.94 -13.38
CA SER A 173 -26.46 11.52 -13.72
C SER A 173 -25.52 10.69 -12.83
N GLU A 174 -24.38 11.26 -12.45
CA GLU A 174 -23.41 10.64 -11.56
C GLU A 174 -23.77 10.82 -10.08
N ALA A 175 -24.40 11.94 -9.73
CA ALA A 175 -24.93 12.18 -8.40
C ALA A 175 -25.98 11.14 -8.02
N ILE A 176 -26.87 10.76 -8.95
CA ILE A 176 -27.84 9.67 -8.76
C ILE A 176 -27.12 8.35 -8.46
N VAL A 177 -26.04 8.03 -9.18
CA VAL A 177 -25.23 6.83 -8.94
C VAL A 177 -24.60 6.88 -7.55
N ILE A 178 -24.04 8.02 -7.13
CA ILE A 178 -23.45 8.19 -5.80
C ILE A 178 -24.49 8.00 -4.70
N ARG A 179 -25.70 8.57 -4.84
CA ARG A 179 -26.80 8.38 -3.87
C ARG A 179 -27.19 6.89 -3.76
N LYS A 180 -27.31 6.18 -4.89
CA LYS A 180 -27.59 4.72 -4.92
C LYS A 180 -26.45 3.93 -4.27
N LEU A 181 -25.20 4.26 -4.59
CA LEU A 181 -24.00 3.61 -4.06
C LEU A 181 -23.94 3.74 -2.53
N VAL A 182 -24.23 4.95 -2.01
CA VAL A 182 -24.27 5.23 -0.56
C VAL A 182 -25.40 4.48 0.11
N SER A 183 -26.60 4.47 -0.46
CA SER A 183 -27.73 3.71 0.06
C SER A 183 -27.41 2.21 0.18
N LYS A 184 -26.86 1.60 -0.88
CA LYS A 184 -26.44 0.18 -0.88
C LYS A 184 -25.33 -0.09 0.14
N PHE A 185 -24.34 0.79 0.22
CA PHE A 185 -23.26 0.66 1.20
C PHE A 185 -23.80 0.68 2.62
N LEU A 186 -24.63 1.67 2.97
CA LEU A 186 -25.22 1.78 4.31
C LEU A 186 -26.16 0.61 4.63
N ALA A 187 -26.85 0.06 3.62
CA ALA A 187 -27.72 -1.10 3.77
C ALA A 187 -26.98 -2.41 4.11
N GLY A 188 -25.65 -2.50 3.89
CA GLY A 188 -24.90 -3.71 4.23
C GLY A 188 -23.92 -4.18 3.17
N ASP A 189 -23.99 -3.66 1.95
CA ASP A 189 -23.19 -4.18 0.84
C ASP A 189 -21.67 -3.97 1.07
N SER A 190 -20.89 -4.94 0.60
CA SER A 190 -19.43 -4.85 0.63
C SER A 190 -18.90 -3.98 -0.51
N LEU A 191 -17.73 -3.36 -0.33
CA LEU A 191 -17.09 -2.54 -1.37
C LEU A 191 -16.84 -3.32 -2.67
N ILE A 192 -16.62 -4.63 -2.56
CA ILE A 192 -16.45 -5.54 -3.71
C ILE A 192 -17.77 -5.71 -4.47
N SER A 193 -18.88 -5.93 -3.76
CA SER A 193 -20.21 -6.03 -4.36
C SER A 193 -20.57 -4.75 -5.11
N LEU A 194 -20.31 -3.60 -4.49
CA LEU A 194 -20.56 -2.29 -5.08
C LEU A 194 -19.73 -2.03 -6.34
N ALA A 195 -18.44 -2.41 -6.34
CA ALA A 195 -17.59 -2.28 -7.51
C ALA A 195 -18.11 -3.14 -8.69
N ARG A 196 -18.57 -4.36 -8.43
CA ARG A 196 -19.16 -5.23 -9.47
C ARG A 196 -20.51 -4.72 -9.94
N TRP A 197 -21.34 -4.18 -9.04
CA TRP A 197 -22.61 -3.56 -9.42
C TRP A 197 -22.40 -2.39 -10.39
N LEU A 198 -21.45 -1.49 -10.09
CA LEU A 198 -21.11 -0.38 -10.99
C LEU A 198 -20.66 -0.87 -12.38
N GLN A 199 -19.88 -1.95 -12.43
CA GLN A 199 -19.43 -2.56 -13.69
C GLN A 199 -20.58 -3.22 -14.46
N ALA A 200 -21.47 -3.95 -13.76
CA ALA A 200 -22.60 -4.64 -14.37
C ALA A 200 -23.62 -3.67 -14.99
N GLU A 201 -23.80 -2.50 -14.38
CA GLU A 201 -24.64 -1.40 -14.90
C GLU A 201 -23.95 -0.60 -16.03
N GLY A 202 -22.73 -0.96 -16.43
CA GLY A 202 -21.98 -0.27 -17.48
C GLY A 202 -21.52 1.15 -17.10
N ILE A 203 -21.51 1.48 -15.81
CA ILE A 203 -21.17 2.82 -15.32
C ILE A 203 -19.66 3.06 -15.46
N LYS A 204 -19.27 4.13 -16.15
CA LYS A 204 -17.85 4.50 -16.33
C LYS A 204 -17.32 5.30 -15.14
N THR A 205 -16.03 5.18 -14.85
CA THR A 205 -15.33 6.02 -13.86
C THR A 205 -15.16 7.46 -14.39
N ALA A 206 -14.74 8.39 -13.52
CA ALA A 206 -14.46 9.78 -13.91
C ALA A 206 -13.35 9.94 -14.98
N THR A 207 -12.55 8.89 -15.19
CA THR A 207 -11.50 8.84 -16.22
C THR A 207 -11.93 8.09 -17.49
N GLY A 208 -13.22 7.72 -17.60
CA GLY A 208 -13.77 7.01 -18.74
C GLY A 208 -13.54 5.49 -18.74
N LYS A 209 -12.84 4.94 -17.73
CA LYS A 209 -12.60 3.49 -17.61
C LYS A 209 -13.87 2.74 -17.17
N HIS A 210 -14.06 1.54 -17.70
CA HIS A 210 -15.15 0.63 -17.31
C HIS A 210 -14.86 -0.13 -16.00
N GLU A 211 -13.59 -0.29 -15.64
CA GLU A 211 -13.18 -1.06 -14.47
C GLU A 211 -13.27 -0.22 -13.18
N TRP A 212 -14.27 -0.49 -12.34
CA TRP A 212 -14.31 0.00 -10.97
C TRP A 212 -13.50 -0.89 -10.03
N ARG A 213 -12.45 -0.35 -9.42
CA ARG A 213 -11.65 -1.06 -8.41
C ARG A 213 -12.12 -0.73 -7.00
N VAL A 214 -11.96 -1.66 -6.07
CA VAL A 214 -12.34 -1.49 -4.65
C VAL A 214 -11.73 -0.23 -4.01
N PRO A 215 -10.44 0.10 -4.20
CA PRO A 215 -9.87 1.35 -3.67
C PRO A 215 -10.54 2.61 -4.24
N THR A 216 -10.95 2.58 -5.51
CA THR A 216 -11.65 3.70 -6.16
C THR A 216 -13.02 3.93 -5.54
N VAL A 217 -13.79 2.86 -5.34
CA VAL A 217 -15.10 2.91 -4.67
C VAL A 217 -14.95 3.36 -3.21
N ARG A 218 -13.95 2.82 -2.50
CA ARG A 218 -13.64 3.22 -1.12
C ARG A 218 -13.34 4.72 -1.03
N ASN A 219 -12.46 5.22 -1.91
CA ASN A 219 -12.07 6.63 -1.90
C ASN A 219 -13.25 7.54 -2.25
N LEU A 220 -14.10 7.15 -3.20
CA LEU A 220 -15.32 7.88 -3.54
C LEU A 220 -16.24 8.03 -2.33
N LEU A 221 -16.47 6.95 -1.57
CA LEU A 221 -17.29 6.95 -0.35
C LEU A 221 -16.63 7.69 0.82
N TRP A 222 -15.30 7.64 0.92
CA TRP A 222 -14.54 8.27 2.01
C TRP A 222 -14.45 9.80 1.92
N THR A 223 -14.34 10.33 0.71
CA THR A 223 -14.05 11.74 0.46
C THR A 223 -15.20 12.64 0.92
N GLY A 224 -14.92 13.67 1.71
CA GLY A 224 -15.88 14.65 2.23
C GLY A 224 -16.53 15.51 1.15
N ARG A 225 -15.94 15.57 -0.04
CA ARG A 225 -16.48 16.31 -1.19
C ARG A 225 -17.93 15.94 -1.49
N ILE A 226 -18.29 14.65 -1.52
CA ILE A 226 -19.66 14.23 -1.84
C ILE A 226 -20.69 14.70 -0.81
N ALA A 227 -20.25 15.09 0.40
CA ALA A 227 -21.06 15.71 1.44
C ALA A 227 -20.90 17.24 1.52
N GLY A 228 -20.27 17.87 0.52
CA GLY A 228 -20.02 19.32 0.55
C GLY A 228 -18.95 19.74 1.54
N LEU A 229 -18.06 18.83 1.97
CA LEU A 229 -17.02 19.11 2.98
C LEU A 229 -15.64 19.24 2.36
N LEU A 230 -14.90 20.27 2.77
CA LEU A 230 -13.51 20.51 2.39
C LEU A 230 -12.57 19.64 3.22
N GLU A 231 -11.68 18.92 2.53
CA GLU A 231 -10.61 18.11 3.14
C GLU A 231 -9.23 18.66 2.82
N ARG A 232 -8.33 18.63 3.82
CA ARG A 232 -6.91 18.96 3.65
C ARG A 232 -6.06 17.98 4.44
N ASN A 233 -5.04 17.41 3.78
CA ASN A 233 -4.14 16.41 4.38
C ASN A 233 -4.85 15.22 5.06
N GLY A 234 -6.04 14.85 4.57
CA GLY A 234 -6.84 13.75 5.13
C GLY A 234 -7.85 14.18 6.22
N GLU A 235 -7.81 15.43 6.67
CA GLU A 235 -8.70 15.97 7.71
C GLU A 235 -9.80 16.84 7.12
N LEU A 236 -10.99 16.80 7.73
CA LEU A 236 -12.12 17.66 7.37
C LEU A 236 -11.88 19.05 7.99
N VAL A 237 -11.82 20.08 7.15
CA VAL A 237 -11.52 21.47 7.55
C VAL A 237 -12.81 22.28 7.75
N GLY A 238 -13.89 21.92 7.07
CA GLY A 238 -15.17 22.63 7.17
C GLY A 238 -16.04 22.47 5.92
N PRO A 239 -17.12 23.26 5.78
CA PRO A 239 -17.96 23.24 4.58
C PRO A 239 -17.22 23.81 3.36
N GLY A 240 -17.32 23.11 2.24
CA GLY A 240 -16.89 23.59 0.93
C GLY A 240 -17.99 24.42 0.26
N LYS A 241 -17.62 25.21 -0.74
CA LYS A 241 -18.57 26.04 -1.52
C LYS A 241 -19.33 25.30 -2.63
N TRP A 242 -19.06 24.01 -2.82
CA TRP A 242 -19.73 23.20 -3.84
C TRP A 242 -20.97 22.50 -3.27
N PRO A 243 -21.98 22.19 -4.11
CA PRO A 243 -23.16 21.48 -3.66
C PRO A 243 -22.84 20.06 -3.15
N ALA A 244 -23.52 19.66 -2.08
CA ALA A 244 -23.44 18.31 -1.53
C ALA A 244 -24.34 17.35 -2.32
N ILE A 245 -23.82 16.15 -2.61
CA ILE A 245 -24.58 15.06 -3.24
C ILE A 245 -25.29 14.19 -2.18
N ILE A 246 -24.66 14.03 -1.01
CA ILE A 246 -25.20 13.33 0.15
C ILE A 246 -25.19 14.23 1.39
N THR A 247 -25.89 13.84 2.45
CA THR A 247 -25.87 14.60 3.70
C THR A 247 -24.58 14.37 4.50
N VAL A 248 -24.21 15.34 5.34
CA VAL A 248 -23.08 15.21 6.28
C VAL A 248 -23.26 13.99 7.18
N ALA A 249 -24.48 13.77 7.69
CA ALA A 249 -24.79 12.61 8.54
C ALA A 249 -24.58 11.26 7.81
N GLN A 250 -24.95 11.16 6.53
CA GLN A 250 -24.67 9.96 5.73
C GLN A 250 -23.16 9.73 5.57
N HIS A 251 -22.39 10.79 5.37
CA HIS A 251 -20.93 10.71 5.24
C HIS A 251 -20.24 10.29 6.53
N GLU A 252 -20.69 10.80 7.68
CA GLU A 252 -20.21 10.38 8.99
C GLU A 252 -20.49 8.88 9.23
N GLN A 253 -21.69 8.38 8.90
CA GLN A 253 -22.03 6.96 8.98
C GLN A 253 -21.11 6.10 8.09
N ILE A 254 -20.82 6.55 6.88
CA ILE A 254 -19.91 5.87 5.96
C ILE A 254 -18.50 5.80 6.56
N ARG A 255 -17.96 6.94 7.00
CA ARG A 255 -16.62 7.02 7.60
C ARG A 255 -16.52 6.14 8.83
N HIS A 256 -17.50 6.21 9.73
CA HIS A 256 -17.60 5.36 10.92
C HIS A 256 -17.60 3.88 10.57
N ARG A 257 -18.38 3.44 9.57
CA ARG A 257 -18.39 2.03 9.13
C ARG A 257 -17.06 1.61 8.50
N LEU A 258 -16.42 2.47 7.72
CA LEU A 258 -15.13 2.20 7.08
C LEU A 258 -13.96 2.18 8.08
N THR A 259 -14.00 3.01 9.14
CA THR A 259 -13.03 2.99 10.24
C THR A 259 -13.30 1.86 11.22
N GLN A 260 -14.56 1.56 11.55
CA GLN A 260 -14.90 0.38 12.33
C GLN A 260 -14.38 -0.87 11.66
N ASN A 261 -14.61 -1.09 10.37
CA ASN A 261 -14.04 -2.24 9.63
C ASN A 261 -12.50 -2.28 9.61
N ALA A 262 -11.83 -1.13 9.81
CA ALA A 262 -10.37 -1.05 9.88
C ALA A 262 -9.83 -1.29 11.31
N GLN A 263 -10.56 -0.83 12.33
CA GLN A 263 -10.26 -1.02 13.76
C GLN A 263 -10.69 -2.41 14.26
N THR A 264 -11.76 -2.96 13.69
CA THR A 264 -12.20 -4.34 13.88
C THR A 264 -11.37 -5.27 12.99
N LYS A 265 -10.10 -5.45 13.36
CA LYS A 265 -9.51 -6.80 13.29
C LYS A 265 -10.30 -7.81 14.16
N ARG A 266 -11.35 -7.37 14.88
CA ARG A 266 -12.36 -8.21 15.51
C ARG A 266 -13.12 -8.98 14.44
N ARG A 267 -12.76 -10.26 14.32
CA ARG A 267 -13.60 -11.32 13.74
C ARG A 267 -15.05 -11.04 14.12
N SER A 268 -15.95 -10.97 13.14
CA SER A 268 -17.38 -11.03 13.42
C SER A 268 -17.64 -12.17 14.43
N PRO A 269 -18.63 -12.03 15.35
CA PRO A 269 -18.96 -13.08 16.30
C PRO A 269 -19.01 -14.42 15.58
N ARG A 270 -18.27 -15.42 16.09
CA ARG A 270 -18.23 -16.72 15.43
C ARG A 270 -19.66 -17.24 15.30
N ARG A 271 -20.08 -17.54 14.07
CA ARG A 271 -21.40 -18.09 13.77
C ARG A 271 -21.39 -19.61 13.66
N TYR A 272 -20.22 -20.20 13.43
CA TYR A 272 -20.04 -21.64 13.19
C TYR A 272 -18.76 -22.14 13.88
N LEU A 273 -18.77 -23.38 14.37
CA LEU A 273 -17.71 -23.94 15.21
C LEU A 273 -16.39 -24.02 14.44
N LEU A 274 -16.41 -24.57 13.22
CA LEU A 274 -15.23 -24.81 12.40
C LEU A 274 -14.93 -23.67 11.41
N ALA A 275 -15.49 -22.48 11.64
CA ALA A 275 -15.25 -21.31 10.80
C ALA A 275 -13.74 -21.02 10.68
N GLY A 276 -13.22 -21.15 9.46
CA GLY A 276 -11.81 -20.90 9.13
C GLY A 276 -10.85 -22.09 9.34
N LYS A 277 -11.37 -23.27 9.74
CA LYS A 277 -10.59 -24.49 9.99
C LYS A 277 -10.80 -25.58 8.92
N VAL A 278 -11.76 -25.43 8.03
CA VAL A 278 -12.09 -26.43 6.99
C VAL A 278 -11.38 -26.10 5.67
N TYR A 279 -10.79 -27.10 5.01
CA TYR A 279 -10.02 -26.99 3.77
C TYR A 279 -10.46 -28.02 2.74
N CYS A 280 -10.36 -27.64 1.47
CA CYS A 280 -10.72 -28.50 0.34
C CYS A 280 -9.60 -29.50 0.05
N GLY A 281 -9.92 -30.79 0.06
CA GLY A 281 -8.97 -31.86 -0.31
C GLY A 281 -8.66 -31.93 -1.81
N ALA A 282 -9.44 -31.25 -2.67
CA ALA A 282 -9.19 -31.24 -4.12
C ALA A 282 -8.23 -30.14 -4.57
N CYS A 283 -8.26 -28.97 -3.93
CA CYS A 283 -7.51 -27.78 -4.37
C CYS A 283 -6.75 -27.09 -3.24
N GLY A 284 -6.79 -27.61 -2.01
CA GLY A 284 -6.09 -27.05 -0.85
C GLY A 284 -6.68 -25.76 -0.28
N THR A 285 -7.63 -25.12 -0.96
CA THR A 285 -8.19 -23.83 -0.53
C THR A 285 -9.08 -23.96 0.71
N LYS A 286 -8.97 -22.99 1.61
CA LYS A 286 -9.86 -22.83 2.76
C LYS A 286 -11.33 -22.73 2.31
N MET A 287 -12.20 -23.50 2.96
CA MET A 287 -13.63 -23.53 2.70
C MET A 287 -14.35 -22.44 3.50
N VAL A 288 -15.46 -21.94 2.94
CA VAL A 288 -16.27 -20.86 3.51
C VAL A 288 -17.54 -21.46 4.10
N SER A 289 -17.92 -21.01 5.29
CA SER A 289 -19.23 -21.32 5.89
C SER A 289 -20.30 -20.43 5.27
N SER A 290 -21.40 -21.01 4.83
CA SER A 290 -22.57 -20.28 4.34
C SER A 290 -23.85 -20.91 4.88
N PRO A 291 -24.90 -20.10 5.15
CA PRO A 291 -26.23 -20.63 5.42
C PRO A 291 -26.77 -21.38 4.20
N ASP A 292 -27.60 -22.39 4.46
CA ASP A 292 -28.22 -23.30 3.49
C ASP A 292 -29.62 -23.68 4.02
N GLY A 293 -30.59 -22.77 3.83
CA GLY A 293 -31.85 -22.79 4.55
C GLY A 293 -31.63 -22.62 6.07
N ASP A 294 -32.25 -23.47 6.88
CA ASP A 294 -32.04 -23.53 8.33
C ASP A 294 -30.74 -24.25 8.73
N ARG A 295 -29.99 -24.78 7.75
CA ARG A 295 -28.76 -25.54 7.98
C ARG A 295 -27.53 -24.70 7.61
N THR A 296 -26.38 -25.15 8.10
CA THR A 296 -25.08 -24.60 7.71
C THR A 296 -24.41 -25.50 6.69
N ARG A 297 -23.64 -24.93 5.76
CA ARG A 297 -22.80 -25.67 4.82
C ARG A 297 -21.39 -25.11 4.77
N TYR A 298 -20.37 -25.96 4.72
CA TYR A 298 -19.02 -25.57 4.34
C TYR A 298 -18.83 -25.85 2.84
N GLY A 299 -18.37 -24.85 2.10
CA GLY A 299 -18.18 -24.94 0.65
C GLY A 299 -16.85 -24.39 0.19
N CYS A 300 -16.18 -25.12 -0.71
CA CYS A 300 -15.00 -24.62 -1.40
C CYS A 300 -15.44 -23.65 -2.51
N ARG A 301 -15.63 -22.36 -2.21
CA ARG A 301 -16.17 -21.40 -3.18
C ARG A 301 -15.11 -20.98 -4.21
N LYS A 302 -15.50 -20.88 -5.48
CA LYS A 302 -14.70 -20.24 -6.54
C LYS A 302 -15.14 -18.79 -6.68
N GLY A 303 -14.21 -17.85 -6.74
CA GLY A 303 -14.50 -16.45 -7.01
C GLY A 303 -13.30 -15.53 -6.73
N PRO A 304 -13.41 -14.23 -7.01
CA PRO A 304 -12.30 -13.28 -6.84
C PRO A 304 -11.80 -13.17 -5.39
N ASP A 305 -12.67 -13.46 -4.43
CA ASP A 305 -12.40 -13.44 -2.99
C ASP A 305 -12.02 -14.82 -2.43
N HIS A 306 -12.13 -15.88 -3.26
CA HIS A 306 -11.98 -17.28 -2.86
C HIS A 306 -11.30 -18.10 -3.97
N GLY A 307 -10.06 -18.49 -3.77
CA GLY A 307 -9.28 -19.32 -4.72
C GLY A 307 -9.71 -20.79 -4.78
N GLY A 308 -10.97 -21.12 -4.49
CA GLY A 308 -11.48 -22.49 -4.42
C GLY A 308 -11.97 -23.04 -5.76
N CYS A 309 -12.23 -24.34 -5.81
CA CYS A 309 -12.63 -25.03 -7.04
C CYS A 309 -14.16 -25.10 -7.27
N ASN A 310 -14.99 -24.77 -6.29
CA ASN A 310 -16.46 -24.91 -6.33
C ASN A 310 -16.97 -26.34 -6.54
N LYS A 311 -16.16 -27.35 -6.21
CA LYS A 311 -16.51 -28.77 -6.38
C LYS A 311 -16.78 -29.52 -5.07
N VAL A 312 -16.31 -29.00 -3.95
CA VAL A 312 -16.37 -29.69 -2.65
C VAL A 312 -17.25 -28.95 -1.67
N PHE A 313 -18.26 -29.65 -1.13
CA PHE A 313 -19.19 -29.15 -0.14
C PHE A 313 -19.48 -30.24 0.91
N ILE A 314 -19.86 -29.81 2.10
CA ILE A 314 -20.26 -30.70 3.21
C ILE A 314 -21.24 -30.00 4.15
N ALA A 315 -22.14 -30.76 4.75
CA ALA A 315 -23.12 -30.27 5.72
C ALA A 315 -22.40 -29.80 7.00
N GLY A 316 -22.67 -28.57 7.42
CA GLY A 316 -21.94 -27.87 8.46
C GLY A 316 -22.26 -28.37 9.87
N GLY A 317 -23.53 -28.47 10.24
CA GLY A 317 -23.92 -28.94 11.59
C GLY A 317 -23.39 -30.34 11.89
N ALA A 318 -23.65 -31.30 11.00
CA ALA A 318 -23.16 -32.66 11.17
C ALA A 318 -21.61 -32.76 11.19
N LEU A 319 -20.91 -31.91 10.43
CA LEU A 319 -19.45 -31.86 10.49
C LEU A 319 -18.96 -31.25 11.81
N ASP A 320 -19.60 -30.19 12.28
CA ASP A 320 -19.27 -29.53 13.55
C ASP A 320 -19.42 -30.53 14.71
N ASP A 321 -20.52 -31.30 14.76
CA ASP A 321 -20.77 -32.33 15.78
C ASP A 321 -19.73 -33.46 15.72
N LEU A 322 -19.44 -33.98 14.53
CA LEU A 322 -18.44 -35.04 14.33
C LEU A 322 -17.05 -34.61 14.82
N ILE A 323 -16.64 -33.39 14.49
CA ILE A 323 -15.31 -32.90 14.86
C ILE A 323 -15.25 -32.53 16.34
N ALA A 324 -16.32 -31.98 16.91
CA ALA A 324 -16.41 -31.75 18.36
C ALA A 324 -16.26 -33.07 19.13
N ASP A 325 -17.00 -34.11 18.73
CA ASP A 325 -16.91 -35.44 19.32
C ASP A 325 -15.50 -36.05 19.25
N ALA A 326 -14.87 -35.94 18.07
CA ALA A 326 -13.50 -36.42 17.86
C ALA A 326 -12.47 -35.66 18.71
N VAL A 327 -12.62 -34.34 18.84
CA VAL A 327 -11.78 -33.50 19.71
C VAL A 327 -11.92 -33.92 21.17
N LEU A 328 -13.15 -34.04 21.68
CA LEU A 328 -13.43 -34.38 23.06
C LEU A 328 -12.91 -35.78 23.42
N THR A 329 -13.09 -36.75 22.52
CA THR A 329 -12.55 -38.10 22.68
C THR A 329 -11.02 -38.10 22.74
N ARG A 330 -10.37 -37.26 21.91
CA ARG A 330 -8.91 -37.15 21.89
C ARG A 330 -8.35 -36.48 23.16
N LEU A 331 -9.10 -35.56 23.78
CA LEU A 331 -8.73 -34.95 25.06
C LEU A 331 -8.67 -35.98 26.20
N ASP A 332 -9.46 -37.04 26.14
CA ASP A 332 -9.45 -38.14 27.12
C ASP A 332 -8.42 -39.24 26.80
N ALA A 333 -7.70 -39.14 25.68
CA ALA A 333 -6.74 -40.16 25.29
C ALA A 333 -5.50 -40.13 26.20
N PRO A 334 -5.12 -41.26 26.83
CA PRO A 334 -3.99 -41.31 27.77
C PRO A 334 -2.64 -41.03 27.10
N GLU A 335 -2.53 -41.26 25.79
CA GLU A 335 -1.35 -40.92 24.98
C GLU A 335 -1.13 -39.40 24.89
N LEU A 336 -2.22 -38.61 24.81
CA LEU A 336 -2.15 -37.15 24.79
C LEU A 336 -1.65 -36.60 26.12
N ALA A 337 -2.15 -37.14 27.24
CA ALA A 337 -1.71 -36.76 28.58
C ALA A 337 -0.21 -37.04 28.81
N LYS A 338 0.29 -38.18 28.30
CA LYS A 338 1.72 -38.52 28.36
C LYS A 338 2.59 -37.58 27.51
N ALA A 339 2.19 -37.31 26.27
CA ALA A 339 2.94 -36.42 25.37
C ALA A 339 3.08 -34.99 25.90
N LEU A 340 2.08 -34.50 26.64
CA LEU A 340 2.10 -33.17 27.26
C LEU A 340 2.92 -33.11 28.56
N ALA A 341 2.95 -34.21 29.34
CA ALA A 341 3.70 -34.29 30.60
C ALA A 341 5.23 -34.39 30.40
N GLU A 342 5.69 -34.75 29.19
CA GLU A 342 7.11 -34.92 28.85
C GLU A 342 7.75 -33.64 28.26
N GLN A 343 7.02 -32.52 28.12
CA GLN A 343 7.54 -31.26 27.58
C GLN A 343 8.04 -30.29 28.69
N PRO A 344 9.08 -29.47 28.43
CA PRO A 344 9.66 -28.55 29.41
C PRO A 344 8.72 -27.40 29.84
N ASP A 345 9.09 -26.69 30.90
CA ASP A 345 8.33 -25.61 31.55
C ASP A 345 8.03 -24.40 30.62
N ASP A 346 6.93 -24.52 29.86
CA ASP A 346 6.47 -23.56 28.84
C ASP A 346 6.15 -22.17 29.41
N ASP A 347 5.87 -22.06 30.72
CA ASP A 347 5.49 -20.81 31.37
C ASP A 347 6.66 -19.83 31.45
N ALA A 348 7.87 -20.33 31.73
CA ALA A 348 9.08 -19.50 31.75
C ALA A 348 9.41 -18.95 30.34
N GLU A 349 9.26 -19.78 29.31
CA GLU A 349 9.47 -19.37 27.90
C GLU A 349 8.40 -18.35 27.46
N ALA A 350 7.13 -18.56 27.84
CA ALA A 350 6.03 -17.64 27.51
C ALA A 350 6.22 -16.26 28.15
N VAL A 351 6.66 -16.20 29.41
CA VAL A 351 6.98 -14.93 30.09
C VAL A 351 8.16 -14.22 29.41
N ALA A 352 9.21 -14.96 29.03
CA ALA A 352 10.36 -14.39 28.34
C ALA A 352 9.99 -13.81 26.96
N LEU A 353 9.21 -14.55 26.16
CA LEU A 353 8.73 -14.10 24.85
C LEU A 353 7.79 -12.89 24.96
N THR A 354 6.95 -12.85 25.99
CA THR A 354 6.07 -11.69 26.25
C THR A 354 6.89 -10.44 26.56
N ARG A 355 7.93 -10.54 27.40
CA ARG A 355 8.86 -9.43 27.68
C ARG A 355 9.59 -8.97 26.40
N GLN A 356 10.04 -9.91 25.57
CA GLN A 356 10.70 -9.59 24.31
C GLN A 356 9.77 -8.82 23.35
N ILE A 357 8.50 -9.24 23.22
CA ILE A 357 7.51 -8.55 22.37
C ILE A 357 7.29 -7.11 22.83
N VAL A 358 7.19 -6.89 24.14
CA VAL A 358 7.04 -5.54 24.70
C VAL A 358 8.28 -4.69 24.38
N ALA A 359 9.48 -5.21 24.63
CA ALA A 359 10.73 -4.50 24.36
C ALA A 359 10.93 -4.15 22.88
N ASP A 360 10.70 -5.09 21.96
CA ASP A 360 10.84 -4.85 20.53
C ASP A 360 9.74 -3.91 19.98
N THR A 361 8.55 -3.92 20.58
CA THR A 361 7.48 -2.96 20.23
C THR A 361 7.86 -1.54 20.66
N GLU A 362 8.44 -1.39 21.86
CA GLU A 362 8.91 -0.11 22.36
C GLU A 362 10.08 0.42 21.51
N HIS A 363 11.04 -0.44 21.17
CA HIS A 363 12.15 -0.09 20.28
C HIS A 363 11.66 0.39 18.90
N LYS A 364 10.64 -0.28 18.34
CA LYS A 364 10.00 0.16 17.10
C LYS A 364 9.36 1.56 17.22
N ASN A 365 8.73 1.86 18.36
CA ASN A 365 8.13 3.17 18.61
C ASN A 365 9.18 4.28 18.73
N GLN A 366 10.29 4.01 19.43
CA GLN A 366 11.41 4.94 19.56
C GLN A 366 12.05 5.24 18.21
N LEU A 367 12.26 4.21 17.38
CA LEU A 367 12.73 4.38 16.02
C LEU A 367 11.77 5.29 15.22
N ALA A 368 10.46 5.14 15.42
CA ALA A 368 9.44 5.91 14.68
C ALA A 368 9.45 7.38 15.09
N GLN A 369 9.68 7.64 16.38
CA GLN A 369 9.88 8.99 16.91
C GLN A 369 11.18 9.62 16.36
N ALA A 370 12.29 8.87 16.33
CA ALA A 370 13.56 9.36 15.78
C ALA A 370 13.43 9.76 14.30
N PHE A 371 12.73 8.97 13.49
CA PHE A 371 12.42 9.32 12.11
C PHE A 371 11.50 10.54 12.02
N GLY A 372 10.45 10.61 12.84
CA GLY A 372 9.53 11.75 12.90
C GLY A 372 10.21 13.06 13.30
N GLN A 373 11.22 13.00 14.17
CA GLN A 373 12.07 14.11 14.61
C GLN A 373 13.23 14.41 13.64
N ARG A 374 13.37 13.65 12.55
CA ARG A 374 14.44 13.77 11.56
C ARG A 374 15.85 13.56 12.12
N LEU A 375 15.98 12.73 13.15
CA LEU A 375 17.28 12.31 13.71
C LEU A 375 17.95 11.21 12.87
N ILE A 376 17.16 10.50 12.06
CA ILE A 376 17.61 9.43 11.15
C ILE A 376 16.94 9.60 9.79
N ASP A 377 17.59 9.09 8.74
CA ASP A 377 17.04 9.13 7.39
C ASP A 377 16.16 7.92 7.06
N GLN A 378 15.62 7.89 5.84
CA GLN A 378 14.73 6.82 5.39
C GLN A 378 15.44 5.47 5.24
N SER A 379 16.71 5.48 4.83
CA SER A 379 17.52 4.27 4.68
C SER A 379 17.80 3.64 6.05
N ASP A 380 18.22 4.47 7.01
CA ASP A 380 18.47 4.07 8.38
C ASP A 380 17.21 3.51 9.06
N TRP A 381 16.06 4.16 8.82
CA TRP A 381 14.76 3.67 9.28
C TRP A 381 14.46 2.25 8.77
N PHE A 382 14.60 2.00 7.46
CA PHE A 382 14.31 0.66 6.91
C PHE A 382 15.30 -0.40 7.40
N ASN A 383 16.58 -0.05 7.47
CA ASN A 383 17.64 -0.97 7.92
C ASN A 383 17.46 -1.35 9.39
N ALA A 384 17.10 -0.39 10.26
CA ALA A 384 16.85 -0.64 11.67
C ALA A 384 15.50 -1.32 11.94
N LEU A 385 14.47 -1.03 11.15
CA LEU A 385 13.12 -1.60 11.33
C LEU A 385 13.05 -3.09 11.00
N LYS A 386 13.73 -3.52 9.92
CA LYS A 386 13.68 -4.90 9.43
C LYS A 386 13.96 -5.96 10.51
N PRO A 387 15.11 -5.94 11.22
CA PRO A 387 15.41 -6.95 12.23
C PRO A 387 14.45 -6.90 13.43
N ILE A 388 13.90 -5.73 13.78
CA ILE A 388 12.92 -5.61 14.87
C ILE A 388 11.60 -6.29 14.50
N VAL A 389 11.14 -6.10 13.25
CA VAL A 389 9.90 -6.73 12.76
C VAL A 389 10.05 -8.25 12.67
N GLU A 390 11.18 -8.74 12.17
CA GLU A 390 11.47 -10.18 12.09
C GLU A 390 11.46 -10.83 13.49
N ARG A 391 12.11 -10.21 14.50
CA ARG A 391 12.06 -10.71 15.89
C ARG A 391 10.64 -10.71 16.45
N LEU A 392 9.85 -9.66 16.20
CA LEU A 392 8.45 -9.58 16.65
C LEU A 392 7.58 -10.69 16.05
N GLU A 393 7.76 -11.01 14.77
CA GLU A 393 7.00 -12.07 14.10
C GLU A 393 7.34 -13.44 14.66
N VAL A 394 8.63 -13.74 14.83
CA VAL A 394 9.11 -15.01 15.41
C VAL A 394 8.62 -15.16 16.84
N ALA A 395 8.79 -14.14 17.68
CA ALA A 395 8.40 -14.19 19.10
C ALA A 395 6.88 -14.36 19.26
N LYS A 396 6.07 -13.66 18.46
CA LYS A 396 4.60 -13.82 18.47
C LYS A 396 4.16 -15.18 18.00
N MET A 397 4.81 -15.73 16.97
CA MET A 397 4.51 -17.08 16.47
C MET A 397 4.81 -18.14 17.55
N ARG A 398 5.96 -18.02 18.21
CA ARG A 398 6.38 -18.94 19.27
C ARG A 398 5.48 -18.86 20.50
N LEU A 399 5.18 -17.66 20.98
CA LEU A 399 4.24 -17.43 22.09
C LEU A 399 2.83 -17.93 21.76
N GLY A 400 2.39 -17.80 20.51
CA GLY A 400 1.11 -18.36 20.06
C GLY A 400 1.06 -19.89 20.13
N ARG A 401 2.19 -20.57 19.92
CA ARG A 401 2.27 -22.04 20.09
C ARG A 401 2.20 -22.43 21.57
N LEU A 402 2.98 -21.78 22.43
CA LEU A 402 2.99 -22.04 23.88
C LEU A 402 1.61 -21.80 24.52
N ASN A 403 0.96 -20.68 24.19
CA ASN A 403 -0.39 -20.40 24.69
C ASN A 403 -1.45 -21.40 24.19
N SER A 404 -1.27 -21.99 23.00
CA SER A 404 -2.16 -23.05 22.52
C SER A 404 -1.97 -24.34 23.32
N HIS A 405 -0.75 -24.60 23.81
CA HIS A 405 -0.37 -25.75 24.62
C HIS A 405 -0.90 -25.61 26.07
N ASN A 406 -0.70 -24.45 26.71
CA ASN A 406 -1.28 -24.15 28.02
C ASN A 406 -2.81 -24.20 28.01
N GLY A 407 -3.42 -23.68 26.94
CA GLY A 407 -4.87 -23.79 26.72
C GLY A 407 -5.37 -25.22 26.45
N LEU A 408 -4.49 -26.13 26.04
CA LEU A 408 -4.79 -27.56 25.87
C LEU A 408 -4.64 -28.34 27.19
N ALA A 409 -3.59 -28.06 27.97
CA ALA A 409 -3.30 -28.73 29.24
C ALA A 409 -4.47 -28.66 30.23
N GLN A 410 -5.18 -27.52 30.31
CA GLN A 410 -6.38 -27.34 31.14
C GLN A 410 -7.58 -28.23 30.74
N HIS A 411 -7.58 -28.79 29.53
CA HIS A 411 -8.71 -29.56 28.98
C HIS A 411 -8.43 -31.06 28.86
N VAL A 412 -7.17 -31.49 29.05
CA VAL A 412 -6.77 -32.89 28.95
C VAL A 412 -7.35 -33.70 30.11
N GLY A 413 -7.90 -34.87 29.79
CA GLY A 413 -8.61 -35.74 30.74
C GLY A 413 -10.00 -35.22 31.17
N ASN A 414 -10.47 -34.11 30.60
CA ASN A 414 -11.77 -33.51 30.90
C ASN A 414 -12.76 -33.63 29.73
N GLY A 415 -12.48 -34.44 28.70
CA GLY A 415 -13.31 -34.59 27.51
C GLY A 415 -14.75 -35.03 27.83
N ALA A 416 -14.92 -36.01 28.72
CA ALA A 416 -16.23 -36.47 29.18
C ALA A 416 -17.05 -35.36 29.88
N LYS A 417 -16.41 -34.57 30.76
CA LYS A 417 -17.07 -33.42 31.43
C LYS A 417 -17.42 -32.31 30.44
N LEU A 418 -16.51 -32.01 29.51
CA LEU A 418 -16.73 -31.02 28.46
C LEU A 418 -17.86 -31.43 27.51
N ARG A 419 -18.05 -32.74 27.28
CA ARG A 419 -19.16 -33.29 26.50
C ARG A 419 -20.52 -33.01 27.13
N GLU A 420 -20.65 -33.20 28.43
CA GLU A 420 -21.87 -32.88 29.18
C GLU A 420 -22.17 -31.38 29.17
N ALA A 421 -21.13 -30.55 29.31
CA ALA A 421 -21.25 -29.10 29.25
C ALA A 421 -21.40 -28.56 27.83
N TRP A 422 -21.19 -29.36 26.77
CA TRP A 422 -21.05 -28.85 25.40
C TRP A 422 -22.29 -28.13 24.90
N THR A 423 -23.47 -28.60 25.32
CA THR A 423 -24.77 -28.04 24.92
C THR A 423 -25.39 -27.09 25.95
N THR A 424 -24.69 -26.79 27.05
CA THR A 424 -25.23 -25.90 28.08
C THR A 424 -25.12 -24.43 27.65
N PRO A 425 -26.00 -23.54 28.12
CA PRO A 425 -25.94 -22.10 27.81
C PRO A 425 -24.62 -21.42 28.22
N GLU A 426 -23.91 -21.99 29.20
CA GLU A 426 -22.62 -21.50 29.70
C GLU A 426 -21.48 -21.76 28.71
N MET A 427 -21.61 -22.80 27.87
CA MET A 427 -20.63 -23.18 26.87
C MET A 427 -20.85 -22.42 25.56
N THR A 428 -20.32 -21.19 25.51
CA THR A 428 -20.46 -20.37 24.30
C THR A 428 -19.73 -20.97 23.10
N LEU A 429 -20.23 -20.71 21.89
CA LEU A 429 -19.59 -21.13 20.63
C LEU A 429 -18.14 -20.61 20.49
N GLN A 430 -17.83 -19.47 21.12
CA GLN A 430 -16.47 -18.95 21.17
C GLN A 430 -15.55 -19.83 22.02
N THR A 431 -16.04 -20.29 23.17
CA THR A 431 -15.35 -21.23 24.07
C THR A 431 -15.16 -22.59 23.38
N GLN A 432 -16.22 -23.15 22.80
CA GLN A 432 -16.13 -24.41 22.03
C GLN A 432 -15.08 -24.32 20.92
N ALA A 433 -15.09 -23.24 20.14
CA ALA A 433 -14.12 -23.04 19.07
C ALA A 433 -12.67 -22.83 19.56
N ALA A 434 -12.49 -22.36 20.79
CA ALA A 434 -11.17 -22.26 21.42
C ALA A 434 -10.66 -23.65 21.83
N ILE A 435 -11.52 -24.47 22.44
CA ILE A 435 -11.22 -25.88 22.79
C ILE A 435 -10.90 -26.69 21.52
N VAL A 436 -11.70 -26.55 20.47
CA VAL A 436 -11.40 -27.21 19.18
C VAL A 436 -10.05 -26.76 18.62
N ALA A 437 -9.75 -25.46 18.68
CA ALA A 437 -8.51 -24.94 18.11
C ALA A 437 -7.24 -25.33 18.88
N SER A 438 -7.34 -25.78 20.14
CA SER A 438 -6.17 -26.19 20.92
C SER A 438 -5.57 -27.51 20.43
N ILE A 439 -6.39 -28.42 19.89
CA ILE A 439 -5.93 -29.73 19.41
C ILE A 439 -6.06 -29.93 17.90
N LEU A 440 -6.94 -29.17 17.23
CA LEU A 440 -7.21 -29.31 15.80
C LEU A 440 -6.54 -28.19 14.99
N ASP A 441 -5.60 -28.53 14.11
CA ASP A 441 -5.01 -27.58 13.17
C ASP A 441 -6.01 -27.22 12.07
N ARG A 442 -6.49 -28.25 11.36
CA ARG A 442 -7.43 -28.11 10.25
C ARG A 442 -8.23 -29.38 9.97
N VAL A 443 -9.31 -29.27 9.21
CA VAL A 443 -10.09 -30.39 8.69
C VAL A 443 -10.04 -30.36 7.16
N ILE A 444 -9.59 -31.44 6.54
CA ILE A 444 -9.55 -31.59 5.09
C ILE A 444 -10.79 -32.39 4.65
N ILE A 445 -11.52 -31.86 3.67
CA ILE A 445 -12.72 -32.49 3.11
C ILE A 445 -12.43 -32.98 1.70
N LEU A 446 -12.45 -34.30 1.50
CA LEU A 446 -12.26 -34.92 0.20
C LEU A 446 -13.50 -34.76 -0.70
N PRO A 447 -13.34 -34.83 -2.05
CA PRO A 447 -14.45 -34.86 -2.99
C PRO A 447 -15.47 -35.95 -2.66
N ALA A 448 -16.75 -35.70 -2.95
CA ALA A 448 -17.79 -36.72 -2.84
C ALA A 448 -17.69 -37.69 -4.01
N THR A 449 -17.72 -39.00 -3.73
CA THR A 449 -17.81 -40.05 -4.76
C THR A 449 -19.26 -40.36 -5.12
N GLN A 450 -20.21 -40.10 -4.21
CA GLN A 450 -21.65 -40.29 -4.42
C GLN A 450 -22.46 -39.11 -3.89
N ARG A 451 -23.60 -38.83 -4.53
CA ARG A 451 -24.53 -37.77 -4.11
C ARG A 451 -25.42 -38.29 -2.99
N SER A 452 -25.23 -37.79 -1.78
CA SER A 452 -26.01 -38.18 -0.59
C SER A 452 -26.37 -36.95 0.25
N ASN A 453 -27.52 -37.01 0.91
CA ASN A 453 -27.95 -36.01 1.90
C ASN A 453 -27.44 -36.31 3.32
N ARG A 454 -26.75 -37.45 3.52
CA ARG A 454 -26.10 -37.82 4.79
C ARG A 454 -24.64 -37.43 4.79
N LEU A 455 -24.10 -37.16 5.98
CA LEU A 455 -22.67 -36.91 6.16
C LEU A 455 -21.89 -38.18 5.82
N ASP A 456 -20.98 -38.09 4.84
CA ASP A 456 -20.04 -39.15 4.52
C ASP A 456 -18.73 -38.91 5.28
N VAL A 457 -18.57 -39.63 6.39
CA VAL A 457 -17.43 -39.53 7.31
C VAL A 457 -16.12 -39.92 6.62
N SER A 458 -16.18 -40.80 5.61
CA SER A 458 -14.99 -41.28 4.90
C SER A 458 -14.25 -40.16 4.16
N ARG A 459 -14.90 -39.02 3.93
CA ARG A 459 -14.34 -37.82 3.28
C ARG A 459 -13.71 -36.84 4.24
N VAL A 460 -13.89 -37.01 5.55
CA VAL A 460 -13.41 -36.09 6.58
C VAL A 460 -12.04 -36.56 7.06
N ARG A 461 -11.04 -35.67 7.00
CA ARG A 461 -9.67 -35.92 7.45
C ARG A 461 -9.24 -34.81 8.41
N PRO A 462 -9.45 -34.96 9.72
CA PRO A 462 -8.93 -34.02 10.70
C PRO A 462 -7.40 -34.13 10.74
N VAL A 463 -6.74 -32.97 10.86
CA VAL A 463 -5.30 -32.83 11.06
C VAL A 463 -5.11 -32.20 12.42
N TRP A 464 -4.41 -32.91 13.29
CA TRP A 464 -4.21 -32.54 14.70
C TRP A 464 -2.93 -31.71 14.87
N SER A 465 -2.90 -30.87 15.90
CA SER A 465 -1.81 -29.90 16.16
C SER A 465 -0.62 -30.49 16.94
N LEU A 466 -0.62 -31.79 17.25
CA LEU A 466 0.39 -32.51 18.03
C LEU A 466 0.93 -33.70 17.24
#